data_AF-A0A9X2CQZ6-F1
#
_entry.id   AF-A0A9X2CQZ6-F1
#
_cell.length_a   1.000
_cell.length_b   1.000
_cell.length_c   1.000
_cell.angle_alpha   90.00
_cell.angle_beta   90.00
_cell.angle_gamma   90.00
#
_symmetry.space_group_name_H-M   'P 1'
#
loop_
_entity.id
_entity.type
_entity.pdbx_description
1 polymer ?
#
loop_
_entity_poly.entity_id
_entity_poly.type
_entity_poly.pdbx_seq_one_letter_code
_entity_poly.pdbx_strand_id
1 'polypeptide(L)'
;MDYTGWSDFVFEQNYQLPDLNEVEKFIIENDHLEKIPNEKEVVENGLKLGEMDRLLLQKVEELSLYVIKQDQEITSLKDKLKKTEN
;
A
#
# COMPACT_ATOMS: atom_id res chain seq x y z
N MET A 1 -14.93 21.26 -9.41
CA MET A 1 -14.34 19.92 -9.22
C MET A 1 -14.08 19.78 -7.74
N ASP A 2 -14.67 18.77 -7.12
CA ASP A 2 -14.48 18.48 -5.71
C ASP A 2 -13.26 17.57 -5.58
N TYR A 3 -12.20 18.08 -4.97
CA TYR A 3 -10.95 17.34 -4.71
C TYR A 3 -10.92 16.76 -3.29
N THR A 4 -12.03 16.86 -2.54
CA THR A 4 -12.12 16.25 -1.22
C THR A 4 -12.11 14.72 -1.39
N GLY A 5 -11.06 14.06 -0.86
CA GLY A 5 -10.83 12.62 -1.05
C GLY A 5 -9.58 12.27 -1.87
N TRP A 6 -8.75 13.24 -2.25
CA TRP A 6 -7.40 12.98 -2.73
C TRP A 6 -6.60 12.13 -1.73
N SER A 7 -5.67 11.31 -2.24
CA SER A 7 -5.12 10.16 -1.51
C SER A 7 -4.13 10.50 -0.38
N ASP A 8 -3.69 11.76 -0.27
CA ASP A 8 -2.68 12.21 0.70
C ASP A 8 -2.99 11.85 2.18
N PHE A 9 -4.21 11.43 2.50
CA PHE A 9 -4.57 10.88 3.81
C PHE A 9 -3.71 9.68 4.24
N VAL A 10 -3.07 8.96 3.31
CA VAL A 10 -2.13 7.87 3.62
C VAL A 10 -0.94 8.37 4.46
N PHE A 11 -0.62 9.66 4.38
CA PHE A 11 0.46 10.29 5.15
C PHE A 11 -0.02 10.95 6.45
N GLU A 12 -1.32 10.89 6.77
CA GLU A 12 -1.84 11.40 8.04
C GLU A 12 -1.35 10.56 9.23
N GLN A 13 -1.15 11.19 10.38
CA GLN A 13 -0.57 10.52 11.56
C GLN A 13 -1.45 9.38 12.11
N ASN A 14 -2.75 9.42 11.86
CA ASN A 14 -3.72 8.42 12.27
C ASN A 14 -3.95 7.33 11.19
N TYR A 15 -3.34 7.45 10.01
CA TYR A 15 -3.47 6.43 8.97
C TYR A 15 -2.89 5.10 9.47
N GLN A 16 -3.73 4.07 9.47
CA GLN A 16 -3.30 2.71 9.80
C GLN A 16 -2.84 2.04 8.52
N LEU A 17 -1.54 2.12 8.24
CA LEU A 17 -0.92 1.34 7.18
C LEU A 17 -1.08 -0.14 7.50
N PRO A 18 -1.72 -0.95 6.63
CA PRO A 18 -1.88 -2.38 6.87
C PRO A 18 -0.54 -3.08 7.11
N ASP A 19 -0.53 -4.18 7.86
CA ASP A 19 0.69 -4.98 7.94
C ASP A 19 0.88 -5.80 6.65
N LEU A 20 2.13 -6.00 6.22
CA LEU A 20 2.42 -6.77 4.99
C LEU A 20 1.90 -8.21 5.07
N ASN A 21 1.81 -8.81 6.26
CA ASN A 21 1.21 -10.14 6.42
C ASN A 21 -0.32 -10.10 6.21
N GLU A 22 -0.98 -9.01 6.61
CA GLU A 22 -2.42 -8.83 6.37
C GLU A 22 -2.69 -8.61 4.87
N VAL A 23 -1.83 -7.82 4.21
CA VAL A 23 -1.88 -7.62 2.76
C VAL A 23 -1.68 -8.95 2.02
N GLU A 24 -0.65 -9.72 2.39
CA GLU A 24 -0.37 -11.04 1.80
C GLU A 24 -1.57 -11.98 1.97
N LYS A 25 -2.10 -12.08 3.20
CA LYS A 25 -3.26 -12.91 3.50
C LYS A 25 -4.46 -12.52 2.63
N PHE A 26 -4.74 -11.23 2.51
CA PHE A 26 -5.85 -10.76 1.68
C PHE A 26 -5.67 -11.14 0.21
N ILE A 27 -4.46 -10.98 -0.34
CA ILE A 27 -4.15 -11.35 -1.73
C ILE A 27 -4.35 -12.86 -1.95
N ILE A 28 -3.88 -13.69 -1.01
CA ILE A 28 -4.04 -15.16 -1.11
C ILE A 28 -5.53 -15.56 -1.07
N GLU A 29 -6.33 -14.89 -0.23
CA GLU A 29 -7.75 -15.21 -0.06
C GLU A 29 -8.64 -14.68 -1.20
N ASN A 30 -8.26 -13.55 -1.82
CA ASN A 30 -9.15 -12.82 -2.73
C ASN A 30 -8.59 -12.64 -4.16
N ASP A 31 -7.30 -12.91 -4.41
CA ASP A 31 -6.62 -12.74 -5.71
C ASP A 31 -6.61 -11.30 -6.26
N HIS A 32 -6.81 -10.32 -5.37
CA HIS A 32 -6.66 -8.89 -5.66
C HIS A 32 -6.27 -8.12 -4.40
N LEU A 33 -5.94 -6.84 -4.55
CA LEU A 33 -5.64 -5.95 -3.43
C LEU A 33 -6.92 -5.47 -2.75
N GLU A 34 -6.84 -5.25 -1.44
CA GLU A 34 -7.95 -4.64 -0.69
C GLU A 34 -8.34 -3.29 -1.32
N LYS A 35 -9.65 -3.03 -1.40
CA LYS A 35 -10.29 -1.85 -2.02
C LYS A 35 -10.13 -1.74 -3.54
N ILE A 36 -9.32 -2.58 -4.18
CA ILE A 36 -9.28 -2.69 -5.65
C ILE A 36 -10.33 -3.72 -6.06
N PRO A 37 -11.29 -3.36 -6.93
CA PRO A 37 -12.30 -4.32 -7.38
C PRO A 37 -11.63 -5.43 -8.18
N ASN A 38 -12.16 -6.65 -8.05
CA ASN A 38 -11.70 -7.76 -8.88
C ASN A 38 -12.26 -7.67 -10.30
N GLU A 39 -11.73 -8.52 -11.19
CA GLU A 39 -12.13 -8.52 -12.60
C GLU A 39 -13.65 -8.72 -12.78
N LYS A 40 -14.28 -9.61 -12.00
CA LYS A 40 -15.72 -9.88 -12.11
C LYS A 40 -16.54 -8.65 -11.74
N GLU A 41 -16.17 -7.98 -10.66
CA GLU A 41 -16.84 -6.75 -10.20
C GLU A 41 -16.71 -5.63 -11.24
N VAL A 42 -15.54 -5.50 -11.88
CA VAL A 42 -15.29 -4.52 -12.95
C VAL A 42 -16.14 -4.84 -14.19
N VAL A 43 -16.24 -6.12 -14.57
CA VAL A 43 -17.03 -6.55 -15.74
C VAL A 43 -18.53 -6.35 -15.49
N GLU A 44 -19.02 -6.66 -14.28
CA GLU A 44 -20.44 -6.59 -13.94
C GLU A 44 -20.93 -5.14 -13.71
N ASN A 45 -20.16 -4.34 -12.96
CA ASN A 45 -20.60 -3.02 -12.49
C ASN A 45 -19.97 -1.86 -13.26
N GLY A 46 -19.00 -2.15 -14.13
CA GLY A 46 -18.15 -1.14 -14.75
C GLY A 46 -17.18 -0.51 -13.74
N LEU A 47 -16.33 0.39 -14.24
CA LEU A 47 -15.33 1.08 -13.42
C LEU A 47 -15.30 2.56 -13.76
N LYS A 48 -15.33 3.42 -12.74
CA LYS A 48 -15.11 4.86 -12.92
C LYS A 48 -13.62 5.13 -12.93
N LEU A 49 -13.09 5.65 -14.03
CA LEU A 49 -11.66 5.89 -14.21
C LEU A 49 -11.07 6.74 -13.06
N GLY A 50 -11.71 7.84 -12.68
CA GLY A 50 -11.23 8.69 -11.59
C GLY A 50 -11.27 8.03 -10.20
N GLU A 51 -12.14 7.04 -9.99
CA GLU A 51 -12.16 6.25 -8.77
C GLU A 51 -10.99 5.26 -8.74
N MET A 52 -10.73 4.58 -9.86
CA MET A 52 -9.59 3.69 -9.99
C MET A 52 -8.26 4.42 -9.86
N ASP A 53 -8.10 5.59 -10.48
CA ASP A 53 -6.88 6.40 -10.37
C ASP A 53 -6.61 6.82 -8.92
N ARG A 54 -7.66 7.16 -8.17
CA ARG A 54 -7.57 7.50 -6.75
C ARG A 54 -7.14 6.29 -5.90
N LEU A 55 -7.71 5.12 -6.16
CA LEU A 55 -7.34 3.88 -5.48
C LEU A 55 -5.91 3.45 -5.82
N LEU A 56 -5.49 3.60 -7.07
CA LEU A 56 -4.12 3.33 -7.50
C LEU A 56 -3.12 4.25 -6.80
N LEU A 57 -3.42 5.56 -6.72
CA LEU A 57 -2.58 6.51 -6.00
C LEU A 57 -2.43 6.11 -4.53
N GLN A 58 -3.51 5.72 -3.86
CA GLN A 58 -3.47 5.21 -2.49
C GLN A 58 -2.52 4.01 -2.36
N LYS A 59 -2.57 3.06 -3.29
CA LYS A 59 -1.67 1.90 -3.29
C LYS A 59 -0.21 2.30 -3.53
N VAL A 60 0.04 3.29 -4.39
CA VAL A 60 1.39 3.83 -4.63
C VAL A 60 1.96 4.51 -3.38
N GLU A 61 1.15 5.25 -2.64
CA GLU A 61 1.55 5.90 -1.39
C GLU A 61 1.82 4.86 -0.28
N GLU A 62 0.94 3.86 -0.13
CA GLU A 62 1.16 2.73 0.79
C GLU A 62 2.48 1.99 0.46
N LEU A 63 2.72 1.68 -0.82
CA LEU A 63 3.97 1.07 -1.29
C LEU A 63 5.19 1.94 -0.98
N SER A 64 5.07 3.26 -1.12
CA SER A 64 6.15 4.19 -0.77
C SER A 64 6.49 4.11 0.72
N LEU A 65 5.49 4.04 1.60
CA LEU A 65 5.70 3.85 3.04
C LEU A 65 6.35 2.49 3.36
N TYR A 66 5.92 1.40 2.72
CA TYR A 66 6.55 0.10 2.91
C TYR A 66 8.02 0.10 2.47
N VAL A 67 8.34 0.71 1.32
CA VAL A 67 9.73 0.81 0.83
C VAL A 67 10.60 1.61 1.79
N ILE A 68 10.11 2.74 2.32
CA ILE A 68 10.84 3.53 3.31
C ILE A 68 11.11 2.71 4.58
N LYS A 69 10.10 2.00 5.10
CA LYS A 69 10.25 1.13 6.27
C LYS A 69 11.28 0.02 6.03
N GLN A 70 11.25 -0.60 4.86
CA GLN A 70 12.20 -1.64 4.47
C GLN A 70 13.63 -1.10 4.36
N ASP A 71 13.83 0.08 3.75
CA ASP A 71 15.17 0.69 3.63
C ASP A 71 15.78 1.02 5.01
N GLN A 72 14.95 1.51 5.94
CA GLN A 72 15.37 1.76 7.33
C GLN A 72 15.79 0.46 8.03
N GLU A 73 15.01 -0.62 7.87
CA GLU A 73 15.33 -1.93 8.45
C GLU A 73 16.62 -2.50 7.85
N ILE A 74 16.76 -2.46 6.53
CA ILE A 74 17.97 -2.89 5.82
C ILE A 74 19.20 -2.12 6.31
N THR A 75 19.08 -0.81 6.48
CA THR A 75 20.16 0.03 7.02
C THR A 75 20.53 -0.38 8.44
N SER A 76 19.53 -0.60 9.30
CA SER A 76 19.75 -1.08 10.67
C SER A 76 20.45 -2.44 10.71
N LEU A 77 20.04 -3.38 9.84
CA LEU A 77 20.66 -4.70 9.73
C LEU A 77 22.11 -4.61 9.25
N LYS A 78 22.40 -3.78 8.24
CA LYS A 78 23.76 -3.53 7.74
C LYS A 78 24.67 -2.97 8.84
N ASP A 79 24.17 -2.07 9.67
CA ASP A 79 24.95 -1.49 10.77
C ASP A 79 25.22 -2.49 11.90
N LYS A 80 24.28 -3.39 12.18
CA LYS A 80 24.49 -4.49 13.15
C LYS A 80 25.53 -5.48 12.66
N LEU A 81 25.52 -5.83 11.37
CA LEU A 81 26.50 -6.73 10.78
C LEU A 81 27.93 -6.16 10.92
N LYS A 82 28.14 -4.89 10.53
CA LYS A 82 29.45 -4.21 10.67
C LYS A 82 29.98 -4.18 12.10
N LYS A 83 29.11 -4.11 13.11
CA LYS A 83 29.52 -4.11 14.52
C LYS A 83 29.91 -5.49 15.04
N THR A 84 29.42 -6.55 14.39
CA THR A 84 29.69 -7.95 14.78
C THR A 84 30.95 -8.49 14.09
N GLU A 85 31.38 -7.84 13.01
CA GLU A 85 32.60 -8.17 12.23
C GLU A 85 33.88 -7.48 12.77
N ASN A 86 33.77 -6.58 13.75
CA ASN A 86 34.88 -5.94 14.46
C ASN A 86 35.06 -6.52 15.87
#